data_AF-A0A7S2F3J9-F1
#
_entry.id   AF-A0A7S2F3J9-F1
#
_cell.length_a   1.000
_cell.length_b   1.000
_cell.length_c   1.000
_cell.angle_alpha   90.00
_cell.angle_beta   90.00
_cell.angle_gamma   90.00
#
_symmetry.space_group_name_H-M   'P 1'
#
loop_
_entity.id
_entity.type
_entity.pdbx_description
1 polymer ?
#
loop_
_entity_poly.entity_id
_entity_poly.type
_entity_poly.pdbx_seq_one_letter_code
_entity_poly.pdbx_strand_id
1 'polypeptide(L)'
;TILDNFHSPSFSVCIGKEPGSDGFFIWNDTSYKTKPEAFVRVPVVGKHTWSVKMTNARLTFRSEGLVQQQLQASTDIMQQTWWVRHKPLRKIATPSTMFNASGSHVEIGCEGGCSALVDSGTSFLSVPTGIIDKLMISMRKLHTNCSNLQDLPHLEFELGGQLFSLPPDAYIVEVNSLVPKYLSGMVRVRSLSDASTQERGHCELAVMETFSTGQFGPLWILGLPFFRNFYTTFSVGETKAERSLYIAHAGPDCYPADGAEHAQSAMQLYRRRMDLNKIWIPSTAAKAAAAREVLL
;
A
#
# COMPACT_ATOMS: atom_id res chain seq x y z
N THR A 1 15.96 -18.67 -14.45
CA THR A 1 15.34 -18.09 -13.24
C THR A 1 15.23 -19.17 -12.19
N ILE A 2 14.96 -18.84 -10.91
CA ILE A 2 14.75 -19.86 -9.87
C ILE A 2 13.66 -20.87 -10.30
N LEU A 3 12.60 -20.38 -10.98
CA LEU A 3 11.52 -21.21 -11.50
C LEU A 3 11.97 -22.18 -12.60
N ASP A 4 12.85 -21.74 -13.50
CA ASP A 4 13.42 -22.62 -14.54
C ASP A 4 14.21 -23.78 -13.94
N ASN A 5 14.94 -23.52 -12.84
CA ASN A 5 15.69 -24.55 -12.11
C ASN A 5 14.78 -25.56 -11.40
N PHE A 6 13.60 -25.14 -10.96
CA PHE A 6 12.60 -26.02 -10.33
C PHE A 6 11.63 -26.65 -11.34
N HIS A 7 11.78 -26.38 -12.63
CA HIS A 7 10.84 -26.77 -13.69
C HIS A 7 9.39 -26.44 -13.34
N SER A 8 9.20 -25.33 -12.62
CA SER A 8 7.92 -24.92 -12.07
C SER A 8 7.37 -23.76 -12.88
N PRO A 9 6.27 -23.92 -13.64
CA PRO A 9 5.73 -22.86 -14.51
C PRO A 9 5.08 -21.72 -13.72
N SER A 10 4.78 -21.95 -12.44
CA SER A 10 4.15 -21.00 -11.54
C SER A 10 4.69 -21.13 -10.11
N PHE A 11 4.48 -20.09 -9.32
CA PHE A 11 4.55 -20.16 -7.86
C PHE A 11 3.53 -19.19 -7.27
N SER A 12 3.06 -19.48 -6.06
CA SER A 12 2.11 -18.62 -5.35
C SER A 12 2.68 -18.15 -4.03
N VAL A 13 2.21 -16.97 -3.61
CA VAL A 13 2.50 -16.36 -2.33
C VAL A 13 1.20 -16.13 -1.59
N CYS A 14 1.11 -16.64 -0.37
CA CYS A 14 0.09 -16.26 0.59
C CYS A 14 0.77 -15.88 1.90
N ILE A 15 0.38 -14.75 2.49
CA ILE A 15 0.83 -14.35 3.81
C ILE A 15 -0.41 -14.25 4.69
N GLY A 16 -0.44 -14.94 5.83
CA GLY A 16 -1.59 -14.86 6.72
C GLY A 16 -1.83 -13.43 7.22
N LYS A 17 -3.11 -13.07 7.34
CA LYS A 17 -3.53 -11.71 7.71
C LYS A 17 -3.25 -11.41 9.18
N GLU A 18 -3.45 -12.39 10.06
CA GLU A 18 -3.30 -12.24 11.51
C GLU A 18 -1.83 -12.00 11.90
N PRO A 19 -1.52 -11.07 12.82
CA PRO A 19 -0.15 -10.89 13.29
C PRO A 19 0.43 -12.18 13.88
N GLY A 20 1.52 -12.67 13.30
CA GLY A 20 2.19 -13.90 13.74
C GLY A 20 1.68 -15.18 13.07
N SER A 21 0.65 -15.10 12.22
CA SER A 21 0.25 -16.25 11.39
C SER A 21 1.30 -16.56 10.33
N ASP A 22 1.33 -17.84 9.93
CA ASP A 22 2.24 -18.32 8.90
C ASP A 22 1.93 -17.74 7.52
N GLY A 23 2.92 -17.84 6.63
CA GLY A 23 2.80 -17.56 5.21
C GLY A 23 3.52 -18.63 4.40
N PHE A 24 3.10 -18.80 3.15
CA PHE A 24 3.53 -19.90 2.30
C PHE A 24 3.99 -19.39 0.94
N PHE A 25 5.13 -19.93 0.49
CA PHE A 25 5.51 -19.95 -0.91
C PHE A 25 5.19 -21.34 -1.46
N ILE A 26 4.34 -21.40 -2.48
CA ILE A 26 3.83 -22.66 -3.02
C ILE A 26 4.38 -22.79 -4.43
N TRP A 27 5.28 -23.75 -4.62
CA TRP A 27 5.86 -24.03 -5.93
C TRP A 27 4.91 -24.92 -6.74
N ASN A 28 4.86 -24.68 -8.05
CA ASN A 28 4.02 -25.40 -9.00
C ASN A 28 2.53 -25.38 -8.65
N ASP A 29 2.07 -24.26 -8.10
CA ASP A 29 0.67 -24.10 -7.75
C ASP A 29 -0.22 -24.03 -8.99
N THR A 30 -1.23 -24.90 -9.04
CA THR A 30 -2.23 -25.00 -10.11
C THR A 30 -3.62 -24.56 -9.67
N SER A 31 -3.77 -23.98 -8.48
CA SER A 31 -5.06 -23.58 -7.91
C SER A 31 -5.88 -22.69 -8.85
N TYR A 32 -5.22 -21.78 -9.57
CA TYR A 32 -5.85 -20.91 -10.57
C TYR A 32 -6.41 -21.63 -11.79
N LYS A 33 -5.94 -22.85 -12.08
CA LYS A 33 -6.46 -23.71 -13.15
C LYS A 33 -7.64 -24.55 -12.67
N THR A 34 -7.59 -25.01 -11.42
CA THR A 34 -8.61 -25.89 -10.84
C THR A 34 -9.82 -25.12 -10.31
N LYS A 35 -9.65 -23.85 -9.93
CA LYS A 35 -10.71 -22.95 -9.43
C LYS A 35 -10.66 -21.58 -10.13
N PRO A 36 -10.78 -21.51 -11.47
CA PRO A 36 -10.58 -20.26 -12.22
C PRO A 36 -11.51 -19.12 -11.80
N GLU A 37 -12.71 -19.44 -11.31
CA GLU A 37 -13.71 -18.49 -10.82
C GLU A 37 -13.29 -17.71 -9.56
N ALA A 38 -12.36 -18.24 -8.78
CA ALA A 38 -11.81 -17.56 -7.60
C ALA A 38 -10.75 -16.50 -7.95
N PHE A 39 -10.20 -16.54 -9.17
CA PHE A 39 -9.03 -15.77 -9.56
C PHE A 39 -9.33 -14.72 -10.62
N VAL A 40 -8.78 -13.54 -10.42
CA VAL A 40 -8.66 -12.50 -11.43
C VAL A 40 -7.33 -12.69 -12.15
N ARG A 41 -7.38 -12.85 -13.48
CA ARG A 41 -6.17 -12.87 -14.31
C ARG A 41 -5.73 -11.45 -14.65
N VAL A 42 -4.49 -11.10 -14.29
CA VAL A 42 -3.88 -9.80 -14.58
C VAL A 42 -2.64 -9.98 -15.45
N PRO A 43 -2.64 -9.55 -16.73
CA PRO A 43 -1.48 -9.65 -17.60
C PRO A 43 -0.28 -8.85 -17.10
N VAL A 44 0.91 -9.45 -17.13
CA VAL A 44 2.17 -8.80 -16.77
C VAL A 44 2.68 -7.99 -17.96
N VAL A 45 2.95 -6.73 -17.73
CA VAL A 45 3.44 -5.77 -18.75
C VAL A 45 4.95 -5.51 -18.62
N GLY A 46 5.52 -5.75 -17.44
CA GLY A 46 6.96 -5.53 -17.19
C GLY A 46 7.83 -6.57 -17.90
N LYS A 47 8.88 -6.15 -18.61
CA LYS A 47 9.79 -7.07 -19.36
C LYS A 47 10.57 -8.04 -18.48
N HIS A 48 10.98 -7.57 -17.29
CA HIS A 48 11.82 -8.33 -16.34
C HIS A 48 11.19 -8.43 -14.95
N THR A 49 10.13 -7.67 -14.71
CA THR A 49 9.47 -7.52 -13.42
C THR A 49 8.03 -8.00 -13.51
N TRP A 50 7.44 -8.30 -12.34
CA TRP A 50 6.00 -8.57 -12.19
C TRP A 50 5.20 -7.28 -12.13
N SER A 51 5.44 -6.40 -13.12
CA SER A 51 4.71 -5.15 -13.25
C SER A 51 3.40 -5.35 -14.01
N VAL A 52 2.34 -4.69 -13.57
CA VAL A 52 0.99 -4.72 -14.14
C VAL A 52 0.45 -3.30 -14.30
N LYS A 53 -0.58 -3.12 -15.13
CA LYS A 53 -1.32 -1.86 -15.23
C LYS A 53 -2.28 -1.75 -14.03
N MET A 54 -2.31 -0.57 -13.42
CA MET A 54 -3.23 -0.22 -12.32
C MET A 54 -4.01 1.05 -12.67
N THR A 55 -5.27 1.12 -12.27
CA THR A 55 -6.15 2.28 -12.50
C THR A 55 -6.96 2.64 -11.26
N ASN A 56 -7.51 3.86 -11.24
CA ASN A 56 -8.55 4.32 -10.30
C ASN A 56 -8.22 4.05 -8.83
N ALA A 57 -7.10 4.59 -8.36
CA ALA A 57 -6.73 4.51 -6.95
C ALA A 57 -7.60 5.49 -6.15
N ARG A 58 -8.34 4.99 -5.16
CA ARG A 58 -9.32 5.76 -4.38
C ARG A 58 -9.38 5.35 -2.91
N LEU A 59 -9.91 6.26 -2.09
CA LEU A 59 -10.30 6.01 -0.71
C LEU A 59 -11.81 5.82 -0.64
N THR A 60 -12.27 4.66 -0.19
CA THR A 60 -13.70 4.33 -0.08
C THR A 60 -14.10 4.31 1.39
N PHE A 61 -15.07 5.13 1.76
CA PHE A 61 -15.53 5.32 3.12
C PHE A 61 -16.78 4.50 3.39
N ARG A 62 -16.97 4.05 4.64
CA ARG A 62 -18.17 3.29 5.02
C ARG A 62 -19.47 4.10 4.95
N SER A 63 -19.37 5.43 4.98
CA SER A 63 -20.53 6.33 4.92
C SER A 63 -20.18 7.63 4.20
N GLU A 64 -21.17 8.18 3.47
CA GLU A 64 -21.03 9.46 2.76
C GLU A 64 -20.76 10.65 3.70
N GLY A 65 -21.20 10.55 4.97
CA GLY A 65 -20.90 11.58 5.97
C GLY A 65 -19.40 11.76 6.24
N LEU A 66 -18.62 10.68 6.19
CA LEU A 66 -17.16 10.73 6.32
C LEU A 66 -16.49 11.35 5.10
N VAL A 67 -17.08 11.17 3.90
CA VAL A 67 -16.64 11.84 2.67
C VAL A 67 -16.85 13.35 2.80
N GLN A 68 -17.98 13.80 3.36
CA GLN A 68 -18.21 15.22 3.59
C GLN A 68 -17.17 15.83 4.54
N GLN A 69 -16.81 15.12 5.61
CA GLN A 69 -15.70 15.52 6.50
C GLN A 69 -14.37 15.62 5.74
N GLN A 70 -14.13 14.72 4.78
CA GLN A 70 -12.95 14.74 3.91
C GLN A 70 -12.95 15.92 2.92
N LEU A 71 -14.11 16.38 2.46
CA LEU A 71 -14.25 17.49 1.51
C LEU A 71 -14.33 18.88 2.16
N GLN A 72 -14.70 18.95 3.44
CA GLN A 72 -14.74 20.21 4.18
C GLN A 72 -13.37 20.91 4.17
N ALA A 73 -13.36 22.20 3.86
CA ALA A 73 -12.17 23.03 3.93
C ALA A 73 -11.67 23.07 5.38
N SER A 74 -10.45 22.58 5.62
CA SER A 74 -9.82 22.72 6.92
C SER A 74 -9.24 24.13 7.00
N THR A 75 -9.71 24.93 7.96
CA THR A 75 -9.11 26.22 8.35
C THR A 75 -7.69 26.07 8.89
N ASP A 76 -7.26 24.84 9.20
CA ASP A 76 -5.99 24.48 9.82
C ASP A 76 -4.83 24.29 8.83
N ILE A 77 -5.11 24.24 7.52
CA ILE A 77 -4.07 24.05 6.49
C ILE A 77 -3.27 25.35 6.25
N MET A 78 -3.66 26.48 6.84
CA MET A 78 -3.11 27.80 6.49
C MET A 78 -2.03 28.37 7.43
N GLN A 79 -1.60 27.68 8.50
CA GLN A 79 -0.74 28.32 9.53
C GLN A 79 0.68 27.75 9.76
N GLN A 80 1.19 26.74 9.04
CA GLN A 80 2.52 26.17 9.35
C GLN A 80 3.58 26.21 8.23
N THR A 81 3.63 27.25 7.39
CA THR A 81 4.77 27.42 6.45
C THR A 81 5.42 28.81 6.44
N TRP A 82 5.22 29.64 7.46
CA TRP A 82 5.75 31.02 7.47
C TRP A 82 7.22 31.18 7.92
N TRP A 83 7.92 30.15 8.44
CA TRP A 83 9.28 30.34 8.98
C TRP A 83 10.43 29.58 8.28
N VAL A 84 10.18 28.74 7.27
CA VAL A 84 11.27 27.98 6.61
C VAL A 84 11.62 28.57 5.23
N ARG A 85 12.51 29.56 5.24
CA ARG A 85 13.41 30.02 4.15
C ARG A 85 12.86 30.01 2.68
N HIS A 86 12.34 31.17 2.26
CA HIS A 86 12.57 31.85 0.97
C HIS A 86 12.81 30.97 -0.29
N LYS A 87 11.78 30.23 -0.72
CA LYS A 87 11.58 29.84 -2.13
C LYS A 87 10.19 30.29 -2.58
N PRO A 88 10.00 30.67 -3.87
CA PRO A 88 8.75 31.26 -4.32
C PRO A 88 7.58 30.30 -4.13
N LEU A 89 6.46 30.87 -3.69
CA LEU A 89 5.19 30.23 -3.37
C LEU A 89 4.75 29.25 -4.47
N ARG A 90 4.90 27.95 -4.22
CA ARG A 90 4.11 26.95 -4.94
C ARG A 90 2.68 27.10 -4.41
N LYS A 91 1.73 27.52 -5.24
CA LYS A 91 0.30 27.61 -4.86
C LYS A 91 -0.13 26.25 -4.28
N ILE A 92 -0.38 26.20 -2.98
CA ILE A 92 -0.88 25.01 -2.32
C ILE A 92 -2.34 24.85 -2.75
N ALA A 93 -2.66 23.73 -3.41
CA ALA A 93 -4.01 23.43 -3.86
C ALA A 93 -4.97 23.35 -2.65
N THR A 94 -6.17 23.91 -2.76
CA THR A 94 -7.19 23.80 -1.72
C THR A 94 -7.68 22.34 -1.63
N PRO A 95 -8.14 21.84 -0.47
CA PRO A 95 -8.64 20.47 -0.33
C PRO A 95 -9.71 20.09 -1.37
N SER A 96 -10.55 21.05 -1.75
CA SER A 96 -11.58 20.91 -2.79
C SER A 96 -11.04 20.72 -4.22
N THR A 97 -9.77 21.04 -4.48
CA THR A 97 -9.10 20.78 -5.76
C THR A 97 -8.15 19.58 -5.71
N MET A 98 -7.88 19.05 -4.52
CA MET A 98 -6.97 17.93 -4.30
C MET A 98 -7.67 16.56 -4.35
N PHE A 99 -8.99 16.55 -4.13
CA PHE A 99 -9.83 15.36 -4.07
C PHE A 99 -10.99 15.48 -5.05
N ASN A 100 -11.16 14.49 -5.91
CA ASN A 100 -12.36 14.32 -6.72
C ASN A 100 -13.24 13.26 -6.04
N ALA A 101 -14.45 13.60 -5.61
CA ALA A 101 -15.31 12.72 -4.84
C ALA A 101 -16.55 12.33 -5.63
N SER A 102 -16.97 11.07 -5.47
CA SER A 102 -18.19 10.52 -6.07
C SER A 102 -18.81 9.52 -5.10
N GLY A 103 -20.03 9.81 -4.63
CA GLY A 103 -20.72 8.97 -3.63
C GLY A 103 -19.88 8.77 -2.36
N SER A 104 -19.57 7.51 -2.06
CA SER A 104 -18.81 7.10 -0.87
C SER A 104 -17.28 7.08 -1.03
N HIS A 105 -16.73 7.49 -2.19
CA HIS A 105 -15.29 7.43 -2.42
C HIS A 105 -14.68 8.76 -2.89
N VAL A 106 -13.37 8.84 -2.70
CA VAL A 106 -12.52 9.96 -3.07
C VAL A 106 -11.35 9.44 -3.91
N GLU A 107 -11.25 9.90 -5.15
CA GLU A 107 -10.13 9.58 -6.04
C GLU A 107 -8.83 10.20 -5.54
N ILE A 108 -7.81 9.37 -5.44
CA ILE A 108 -6.47 9.78 -5.00
C ILE A 108 -5.45 9.72 -6.14
N GLY A 109 -5.66 8.95 -7.20
CA GLY A 109 -4.87 9.03 -8.44
C GLY A 109 -5.08 7.86 -9.40
N CYS A 110 -4.19 7.73 -10.38
CA CYS A 110 -4.19 6.65 -11.37
C CYS A 110 -5.40 6.61 -12.33
N GLU A 111 -6.12 7.72 -12.49
CA GLU A 111 -7.21 7.86 -13.46
C GLU A 111 -6.68 7.76 -14.91
N GLY A 112 -5.48 8.30 -15.14
CA GLY A 112 -4.73 8.14 -16.40
C GLY A 112 -3.95 6.83 -16.51
N GLY A 113 -4.05 5.96 -15.49
CA GLY A 113 -3.22 4.78 -15.33
C GLY A 113 -1.97 5.00 -14.48
N CYS A 114 -1.52 3.91 -13.86
CA CYS A 114 -0.28 3.77 -13.12
C CYS A 114 0.36 2.42 -13.46
N SER A 115 1.65 2.28 -13.17
CA SER A 115 2.30 0.97 -13.14
C SER A 115 2.32 0.47 -11.71
N ALA A 116 2.02 -0.80 -11.47
CA ALA A 116 2.17 -1.42 -10.17
C ALA A 116 3.15 -2.60 -10.26
N LEU A 117 4.16 -2.63 -9.39
CA LEU A 117 5.03 -3.78 -9.19
C LEU A 117 4.50 -4.59 -8.02
N VAL A 118 4.22 -5.88 -8.24
CA VAL A 118 3.78 -6.79 -7.16
C VAL A 118 5.01 -7.49 -6.59
N ASP A 119 5.38 -7.18 -5.35
CA ASP A 119 6.70 -7.52 -4.79
C ASP A 119 6.62 -7.95 -3.32
N SER A 120 6.76 -9.24 -3.08
CA SER A 120 6.75 -9.81 -1.72
C SER A 120 7.99 -9.41 -0.90
N GLY A 121 9.03 -8.86 -1.53
CA GLY A 121 10.22 -8.32 -0.85
C GLY A 121 10.00 -6.93 -0.22
N THR A 122 8.88 -6.26 -0.53
CA THR A 122 8.57 -4.94 0.02
C THR A 122 7.62 -5.05 1.23
N SER A 123 8.03 -4.51 2.38
CA SER A 123 7.27 -4.63 3.64
C SER A 123 5.99 -3.79 3.72
N PHE A 124 5.93 -2.68 2.98
CA PHE A 124 4.83 -1.71 2.97
C PHE A 124 4.31 -1.49 1.55
N LEU A 125 3.33 -0.60 1.38
CA LEU A 125 3.03 -0.05 0.06
C LEU A 125 4.08 1.00 -0.29
N SER A 126 4.56 1.04 -1.52
CA SER A 126 5.30 2.20 -2.02
C SER A 126 4.42 2.97 -2.98
N VAL A 127 4.22 4.26 -2.72
CA VAL A 127 3.29 5.12 -3.49
C VAL A 127 3.96 6.46 -3.87
N PRO A 128 3.51 7.12 -4.95
CA PRO A 128 4.02 8.44 -5.31
C PRO A 128 3.80 9.51 -4.23
N THR A 129 4.68 10.50 -4.14
CA THR A 129 4.62 11.59 -3.13
C THR A 129 3.25 12.23 -2.98
N GLY A 130 2.61 12.57 -4.12
CA GLY A 130 1.30 13.22 -4.10
C GLY A 130 0.18 12.35 -3.51
N ILE A 131 0.35 11.02 -3.52
CA ILE A 131 -0.56 10.08 -2.87
C ILE A 131 -0.33 10.08 -1.36
N ILE A 132 0.94 10.11 -0.92
CA ILE A 132 1.27 10.21 0.51
C ILE A 132 0.65 11.47 1.12
N ASP A 133 0.78 12.61 0.46
CA ASP A 133 0.20 13.88 0.94
C ASP A 133 -1.33 13.78 1.11
N LYS A 134 -2.02 13.17 0.13
CA LYS A 134 -3.47 12.92 0.19
C LYS A 134 -3.86 11.99 1.34
N LEU A 135 -3.12 10.90 1.54
CA LEU A 135 -3.33 9.98 2.66
C LEU A 135 -3.12 10.70 3.99
N MET A 136 -2.02 11.43 4.17
CA MET A 136 -1.73 12.19 5.39
C MET A 136 -2.83 13.19 5.73
N ILE A 137 -3.35 13.91 4.72
CA ILE A 137 -4.47 14.84 4.91
C ILE A 137 -5.72 14.09 5.37
N SER A 138 -6.03 12.94 4.78
CA SER A 138 -7.19 12.13 5.20
C SER A 138 -7.08 11.66 6.64
N MET A 139 -5.91 11.14 7.03
CA MET A 139 -5.64 10.67 8.39
C MET A 139 -5.83 11.74 9.45
N ARG A 140 -5.36 12.98 9.16
CA ARG A 140 -5.53 14.14 10.04
C ARG A 140 -6.99 14.54 10.19
N LYS A 141 -7.74 14.61 9.09
CA LYS A 141 -9.17 14.97 9.11
C LYS A 141 -10.01 13.98 9.91
N LEU A 142 -9.66 12.69 9.84
CA LEU A 142 -10.32 11.61 10.57
C LEU A 142 -9.81 11.43 12.01
N HIS A 143 -8.90 12.30 12.48
CA HIS A 143 -8.34 12.25 13.84
C HIS A 143 -7.85 10.84 14.22
N THR A 144 -7.09 10.21 13.33
CA THR A 144 -6.74 8.79 13.48
C THR A 144 -5.90 8.51 14.73
N ASN A 145 -6.29 7.51 15.52
CA ASN A 145 -5.66 7.20 16.81
C ASN A 145 -5.54 5.69 17.13
N CYS A 146 -5.53 4.83 16.11
CA CYS A 146 -5.51 3.36 16.21
C CYS A 146 -6.74 2.68 16.84
N SER A 147 -7.61 3.44 17.51
CA SER A 147 -8.85 2.91 18.10
C SER A 147 -10.04 3.08 17.15
N ASN A 148 -9.93 3.99 16.18
CA ASN A 148 -10.95 4.26 15.15
C ASN A 148 -10.63 3.62 13.78
N LEU A 149 -9.86 2.52 13.72
CA LEU A 149 -9.50 1.88 12.44
C LEU A 149 -10.74 1.52 11.58
N GLN A 150 -11.84 1.14 12.22
CA GLN A 150 -13.12 0.81 11.58
C GLN A 150 -13.83 2.01 10.92
N ASP A 151 -13.41 3.24 11.22
CA ASP A 151 -13.96 4.46 10.65
C ASP A 151 -13.09 4.99 9.50
N LEU A 152 -11.92 4.39 9.26
CA LEU A 152 -10.98 4.79 8.22
C LEU A 152 -11.38 4.18 6.86
N PRO A 153 -11.05 4.86 5.75
CA PRO A 153 -11.42 4.39 4.42
C PRO A 153 -10.64 3.13 4.02
N HIS A 154 -11.22 2.32 3.14
CA HIS A 154 -10.47 1.33 2.41
C HIS A 154 -9.62 2.03 1.33
N LEU A 155 -8.42 1.51 1.07
CA LEU A 155 -7.60 1.91 -0.07
C LEU A 155 -7.89 0.95 -1.22
N GLU A 156 -8.52 1.46 -2.27
CA GLU A 156 -8.95 0.65 -3.41
C GLU A 156 -8.23 1.04 -4.69
N PHE A 157 -8.04 0.08 -5.58
CA PHE A 157 -7.45 0.27 -6.90
C PHE A 157 -7.88 -0.87 -7.82
N GLU A 158 -7.77 -0.69 -9.13
CA GLU A 158 -8.14 -1.70 -10.12
C GLU A 158 -6.91 -2.35 -10.75
N LEU A 159 -6.95 -3.68 -10.87
CA LEU A 159 -5.98 -4.49 -11.62
C LEU A 159 -6.73 -5.44 -12.54
N GLY A 160 -6.35 -5.51 -13.82
CA GLY A 160 -7.04 -6.36 -14.79
C GLY A 160 -8.54 -6.05 -14.97
N GLY A 161 -8.97 -4.83 -14.63
CA GLY A 161 -10.38 -4.42 -14.67
C GLY A 161 -11.21 -4.84 -13.46
N GLN A 162 -10.61 -5.49 -12.45
CA GLN A 162 -11.28 -5.82 -11.19
C GLN A 162 -10.81 -4.89 -10.08
N LEU A 163 -11.74 -4.50 -9.21
CA LEU A 163 -11.47 -3.71 -8.01
C LEU A 163 -10.85 -4.57 -6.90
N PHE A 164 -9.74 -4.11 -6.33
CA PHE A 164 -9.08 -4.67 -5.17
C PHE A 164 -9.16 -3.66 -4.02
N SER A 165 -9.55 -4.13 -2.83
CA SER A 165 -9.77 -3.29 -1.65
C SER A 165 -8.83 -3.71 -0.52
N LEU A 166 -8.00 -2.77 -0.05
CA LEU A 166 -7.16 -2.95 1.13
C LEU A 166 -7.82 -2.27 2.34
N PRO A 167 -8.07 -3.01 3.44
CA PRO A 167 -8.64 -2.44 4.64
C PRO A 167 -7.65 -1.49 5.35
N PRO A 168 -8.13 -0.62 6.25
CA PRO A 168 -7.29 0.33 7.00
C PRO A 168 -6.09 -0.29 7.71
N ASP A 169 -6.27 -1.48 8.28
CA ASP A 169 -5.20 -2.19 8.99
C ASP A 169 -4.06 -2.65 8.06
N ALA A 170 -4.28 -2.66 6.74
CA ALA A 170 -3.24 -2.98 5.76
C ALA A 170 -2.25 -1.84 5.56
N TYR A 171 -2.66 -0.59 5.77
CA TYR A 171 -1.82 0.59 5.52
C TYR A 171 -1.65 1.52 6.74
N ILE A 172 -2.27 1.21 7.87
CA ILE A 172 -2.11 1.89 9.17
C ILE A 172 -1.45 0.97 10.20
N VAL A 173 -0.48 1.51 10.93
CA VAL A 173 0.31 0.79 11.93
C VAL A 173 0.43 1.58 13.22
N GLU A 174 0.41 0.87 14.36
CA GLU A 174 0.72 1.41 15.67
C GLU A 174 2.24 1.33 15.89
N VAL A 175 2.88 2.48 16.12
CA VAL A 175 4.32 2.58 16.37
C VAL A 175 4.54 2.76 17.87
N ASN A 176 5.27 1.82 18.48
CA ASN A 176 5.47 1.74 19.94
C ASN A 176 6.89 2.11 20.39
N SER A 177 7.63 2.84 19.57
CA SER A 177 9.04 3.13 19.82
C SER A 177 9.44 4.47 19.23
N LEU A 178 10.34 5.17 19.92
CA LEU A 178 11.03 6.33 19.35
C LEU A 178 11.77 5.93 18.07
N VAL A 179 11.87 6.85 17.11
CA VAL A 179 12.68 6.63 15.91
C VAL A 179 14.13 6.45 16.32
N PRO A 180 14.74 5.27 16.07
CA PRO A 180 16.16 5.10 16.25
C PRO A 180 16.93 6.10 15.39
N LYS A 181 18.03 6.67 15.90
CA LYS A 181 18.80 7.72 15.21
C LYS A 181 19.15 7.36 13.76
N TYR A 182 19.43 6.08 13.49
CA TYR A 182 19.78 5.58 12.16
C TYR A 182 18.63 5.61 11.15
N LEU A 183 17.38 5.73 11.61
CA LEU A 183 16.18 5.86 10.76
C LEU A 183 15.74 7.31 10.53
N SER A 184 16.25 8.26 11.32
CA SER A 184 15.76 9.65 11.32
C SER A 184 15.84 10.36 9.96
N GLY A 185 16.77 9.97 9.08
CA GLY A 185 16.91 10.48 7.72
C GLY A 185 16.22 9.65 6.62
N MET A 186 15.74 8.44 6.94
CA MET A 186 15.13 7.52 5.96
C MET A 186 13.61 7.46 6.10
N VAL A 187 13.10 7.77 7.29
CA VAL A 187 11.69 7.67 7.62
C VAL A 187 11.08 9.06 7.54
N ARG A 188 10.24 9.32 6.52
CA ARG A 188 9.43 10.55 6.42
C ARG A 188 8.27 10.56 7.43
N VAL A 189 8.48 10.04 8.63
CA VAL A 189 7.52 10.22 9.72
C VAL A 189 7.74 11.61 10.29
N ARG A 190 7.15 12.60 9.61
CA ARG A 190 7.09 13.99 10.06
C ARG A 190 6.36 14.16 11.40
N SER A 191 5.68 13.12 11.87
CA SER A 191 4.96 13.05 13.15
C SER A 191 5.87 12.62 14.33
N LEU A 192 7.03 12.02 14.05
CA LEU A 192 7.93 11.48 15.08
C LEU A 192 8.94 12.50 15.61
N SER A 193 8.89 13.75 15.12
CA SER A 193 9.73 14.85 15.60
C SER A 193 9.22 15.49 16.89
N ASP A 194 8.02 15.18 17.36
CA ASP A 194 7.54 15.65 18.67
C ASP A 194 7.81 14.58 19.74
N ALA A 195 9.09 14.34 19.98
CA ALA A 195 9.61 13.38 20.96
C ALA A 195 9.39 13.81 22.42
N SER A 196 8.43 14.72 22.69
CA SER A 196 8.23 15.31 24.01
C SER A 196 7.20 14.59 24.87
N THR A 197 6.32 13.76 24.31
CA THR A 197 5.38 12.94 25.11
C THR A 197 4.90 11.75 24.30
N GLN A 198 5.20 10.50 24.67
CA GLN A 198 4.21 9.42 24.59
C GLN A 198 4.73 8.09 25.17
N GLU A 199 4.19 7.73 26.34
CA GLU A 199 4.15 6.36 26.86
C GLU A 199 3.08 5.48 26.16
N ARG A 200 2.39 6.02 25.13
CA ARG A 200 1.32 5.34 24.38
C ARG A 200 1.68 5.32 22.88
N GLY A 201 1.55 4.17 22.23
CA GLY A 201 1.76 4.04 20.79
C GLY A 201 0.90 5.02 19.98
N HIS A 202 1.42 5.51 18.86
CA HIS A 202 0.70 6.38 17.92
C HIS A 202 0.52 5.68 16.57
N CYS A 203 -0.48 6.12 15.80
CA CYS A 203 -0.77 5.56 14.48
C CYS A 203 -0.05 6.31 13.37
N GLU A 204 0.60 5.56 12.49
CA GLU A 204 1.29 6.08 11.33
C GLU A 204 0.85 5.37 10.05
N LEU A 205 1.09 6.03 8.91
CA LEU A 205 0.93 5.42 7.59
C LEU A 205 2.10 4.45 7.34
N ALA A 206 1.76 3.19 7.07
CA ALA A 206 2.69 2.17 6.57
C ALA A 206 2.83 2.26 5.05
N VAL A 207 3.31 3.42 4.58
CA VAL A 207 3.61 3.65 3.17
C VAL A 207 5.03 4.20 3.03
N MET A 208 5.66 3.83 1.93
CA MET A 208 6.95 4.33 1.49
C MET A 208 6.75 5.20 0.26
N GLU A 209 7.69 6.10 0.02
CA GLU A 209 7.67 6.93 -1.17
C GLU A 209 8.42 6.28 -2.32
N THR A 210 7.92 6.51 -3.52
CA THR A 210 8.61 6.19 -4.76
C THR A 210 8.53 7.37 -5.72
N PHE A 211 9.65 7.61 -6.40
CA PHE A 211 9.78 8.61 -7.47
C PHE A 211 9.88 7.96 -8.86
N SER A 212 9.84 6.62 -8.90
CA SER A 212 9.97 5.88 -10.14
C SER A 212 8.68 5.95 -10.96
N THR A 213 8.85 5.82 -12.27
CA THR A 213 7.76 5.68 -13.24
C THR A 213 7.91 4.36 -13.97
N GLY A 214 6.79 3.77 -14.35
CA GLY A 214 6.74 2.62 -15.24
C GLY A 214 6.08 2.98 -16.56
N GLN A 215 5.76 1.94 -17.34
CA GLN A 215 5.17 2.09 -18.68
C GLN A 215 3.85 2.87 -18.70
N PHE A 216 3.06 2.77 -17.63
CA PHE A 216 1.71 3.34 -17.54
C PHE A 216 1.64 4.56 -16.61
N GLY A 217 2.77 5.20 -16.27
CA GLY A 217 2.81 6.36 -15.39
C GLY A 217 3.54 6.09 -14.07
N PRO A 218 3.22 6.82 -12.98
CA PRO A 218 3.88 6.66 -11.69
C PRO A 218 3.87 5.21 -11.21
N LEU A 219 4.98 4.76 -10.62
CA LEU A 219 5.11 3.41 -10.10
C LEU A 219 4.50 3.32 -8.70
N TRP A 220 3.75 2.25 -8.46
CA TRP A 220 3.37 1.76 -7.15
C TRP A 220 4.09 0.44 -6.89
N ILE A 221 4.39 0.13 -5.63
CA ILE A 221 4.86 -1.20 -5.22
C ILE A 221 3.85 -1.77 -4.24
N LEU A 222 3.24 -2.89 -4.63
CA LEU A 222 2.27 -3.64 -3.84
C LEU A 222 3.02 -4.71 -3.05
N GLY A 223 3.37 -4.36 -1.81
CA GLY A 223 4.15 -5.20 -0.89
C GLY A 223 3.29 -6.12 -0.02
N LEU A 224 3.80 -6.50 1.16
CA LEU A 224 3.11 -7.39 2.10
C LEU A 224 1.66 -7.02 2.44
N PRO A 225 1.24 -5.73 2.53
CA PRO A 225 -0.18 -5.40 2.67
C PRO A 225 -1.07 -6.03 1.61
N PHE A 226 -0.59 -6.14 0.37
CA PHE A 226 -1.30 -6.81 -0.72
C PHE A 226 -1.36 -8.32 -0.49
N PHE A 227 -0.23 -8.98 -0.24
CA PHE A 227 -0.16 -10.44 -0.05
C PHE A 227 -0.88 -10.94 1.21
N ARG A 228 -1.13 -10.08 2.20
CA ARG A 228 -1.94 -10.40 3.39
C ARG A 228 -3.44 -10.43 3.12
N ASN A 229 -3.88 -9.80 2.04
CA ASN A 229 -5.30 -9.74 1.66
C ASN A 229 -5.58 -10.59 0.42
N PHE A 230 -4.56 -10.87 -0.39
CA PHE A 230 -4.71 -11.53 -1.68
C PHE A 230 -3.71 -12.67 -1.87
N TYR A 231 -4.25 -13.85 -2.13
CA TYR A 231 -3.50 -15.00 -2.61
C TYR A 231 -3.06 -14.71 -4.05
N THR A 232 -1.75 -14.77 -4.31
CA THR A 232 -1.19 -14.31 -5.60
C THR A 232 -0.32 -15.36 -6.24
N THR A 233 -0.75 -15.88 -7.39
CA THR A 233 0.02 -16.77 -8.24
C THR A 233 0.74 -16.00 -9.33
N PHE A 234 2.03 -16.25 -9.47
CA PHE A 234 2.90 -15.74 -10.52
C PHE A 234 3.11 -16.84 -11.55
N SER A 235 2.50 -16.70 -12.73
CA SER A 235 2.63 -17.66 -13.83
C SER A 235 3.59 -17.14 -14.88
N VAL A 236 4.58 -17.94 -15.26
CA VAL A 236 5.57 -17.57 -16.29
C VAL A 236 5.02 -17.74 -17.70
N GLY A 237 4.17 -18.76 -17.91
CA GLY A 237 3.73 -19.17 -19.25
C GLY A 237 4.86 -19.83 -20.06
N GLU A 238 4.59 -20.19 -21.31
CA GLU A 238 5.61 -20.72 -22.22
C GLU A 238 6.50 -19.60 -22.75
N THR A 239 5.90 -18.43 -22.96
CA THR A 239 6.60 -17.24 -23.44
C THR A 239 6.53 -16.09 -22.44
N LYS A 240 7.50 -15.17 -22.50
CA LYS A 240 7.52 -13.97 -21.63
C LYS A 240 6.28 -13.08 -21.78
N ALA A 241 5.55 -13.19 -22.90
CA ALA A 241 4.34 -12.43 -23.20
C ALA A 241 3.09 -13.04 -22.52
N GLU A 242 3.12 -14.31 -22.15
CA GLU A 242 2.01 -15.00 -21.47
C GLU A 242 2.00 -14.79 -19.95
N ARG A 243 3.10 -14.24 -19.41
CA ARG A 243 3.24 -13.94 -17.98
C ARG A 243 2.02 -13.23 -17.43
N SER A 244 1.47 -13.79 -16.37
CA SER A 244 0.25 -13.31 -15.74
C SER A 244 0.30 -13.52 -14.25
N LEU A 245 -0.34 -12.61 -13.52
CA LEU A 245 -0.72 -12.84 -12.15
C LEU A 245 -2.13 -13.42 -12.12
N TYR A 246 -2.37 -14.37 -11.22
CA TYR A 246 -3.71 -14.81 -10.86
C TYR A 246 -3.91 -14.45 -9.40
N ILE A 247 -4.90 -13.61 -9.12
CA ILE A 247 -5.09 -13.01 -7.81
C ILE A 247 -6.47 -13.39 -7.29
N ALA A 248 -6.53 -13.99 -6.11
CA ALA A 248 -7.74 -14.31 -5.38
C ALA A 248 -7.70 -13.65 -4.00
N HIS A 249 -8.84 -13.55 -3.32
CA HIS A 249 -8.82 -13.21 -1.90
C HIS A 249 -8.12 -14.31 -1.10
N ALA A 250 -7.28 -13.92 -0.15
CA ALA A 250 -6.66 -14.86 0.78
C ALA A 250 -7.68 -15.27 1.86
N GLY A 251 -7.97 -16.57 1.93
CA GLY A 251 -8.70 -17.19 3.03
C GLY A 251 -7.89 -17.19 4.34
N PRO A 252 -8.54 -17.45 5.48
CA PRO A 252 -7.89 -17.49 6.79
C PRO A 252 -6.84 -18.60 6.92
N ASP A 253 -6.98 -19.67 6.13
CA ASP A 253 -6.09 -20.82 6.01
C ASP A 253 -5.00 -20.64 4.94
N CYS A 254 -4.89 -19.42 4.39
CA CYS A 254 -3.99 -19.11 3.28
C CYS A 254 -4.29 -19.87 1.97
N TYR A 255 -5.55 -20.27 1.76
CA TYR A 255 -6.06 -20.77 0.48
C TYR A 255 -6.85 -19.70 -0.28
N PRO A 256 -7.03 -19.82 -1.61
CA PRO A 256 -7.92 -18.95 -2.37
C PRO A 256 -9.35 -19.06 -1.84
N ALA A 257 -9.95 -17.94 -1.44
CA ALA A 257 -11.33 -17.92 -0.96
C ALA A 257 -12.32 -18.22 -2.10
N ASP A 258 -13.36 -19.00 -1.80
CA ASP A 258 -14.40 -19.35 -2.78
C ASP A 258 -15.35 -18.15 -3.01
N GLY A 259 -15.19 -17.49 -4.16
CA GLY A 259 -16.07 -16.43 -4.65
C GLY A 259 -15.93 -15.06 -3.96
N ALA A 260 -16.45 -14.01 -4.62
CA ALA A 260 -16.39 -12.63 -4.12
C ALA A 260 -17.28 -12.38 -2.87
N GLU A 261 -18.28 -13.21 -2.62
CA GLU A 261 -19.26 -13.01 -1.54
C GLU A 261 -18.70 -13.33 -0.14
N HIS A 262 -17.69 -14.20 -0.01
CA HIS A 262 -17.03 -14.47 1.28
C HIS A 262 -15.91 -13.48 1.62
N ALA A 263 -15.46 -12.67 0.64
CA ALA A 263 -14.42 -11.67 0.84
C ALA A 263 -14.87 -10.43 1.62
N GLN A 264 -16.19 -10.18 1.68
CA GLN A 264 -16.79 -8.99 2.32
C GLN A 264 -17.33 -9.26 3.73
N SER A 265 -17.29 -10.52 4.20
CA SER A 265 -17.73 -10.88 5.55
C SER A 265 -16.74 -10.34 6.59
N ALA A 266 -17.04 -9.14 7.11
CA ALA A 266 -16.42 -8.46 8.25
C ALA A 266 -14.95 -8.84 8.46
N MET A 267 -14.10 -8.47 7.50
CA MET A 267 -12.67 -8.75 7.53
C MET A 267 -12.11 -8.19 8.85
N GLN A 268 -11.81 -9.08 9.80
CA GLN A 268 -11.25 -8.70 11.10
C GLN A 268 -10.06 -7.76 10.87
N LEU A 269 -10.14 -6.57 11.47
CA LEU A 269 -9.08 -5.57 11.41
C LEU A 269 -8.08 -5.89 12.52
N TYR A 270 -6.80 -5.98 12.16
CA TYR A 270 -5.74 -6.25 13.12
C TYR A 270 -4.93 -5.00 13.41
N ARG A 271 -4.89 -4.58 14.67
CA ARG A 271 -3.98 -3.49 15.08
C ARG A 271 -2.52 -3.98 14.99
N ARG A 272 -1.87 -3.70 13.86
CA ARG A 272 -0.47 -4.10 13.63
C ARG A 272 0.46 -3.15 14.37
N ARG A 273 1.39 -3.73 15.14
CA ARG A 273 2.41 -3.01 15.89
C ARG A 273 3.74 -3.08 15.17
N MET A 274 4.39 -1.94 15.02
CA MET A 274 5.73 -1.83 14.47
C MET A 274 6.72 -1.46 15.57
N ASP A 275 7.75 -2.28 15.70
CA ASP A 275 8.92 -2.01 16.53
C ASP A 275 10.03 -1.50 15.61
N LEU A 276 10.33 -0.21 15.71
CA LEU A 276 11.32 0.43 14.84
C LEU A 276 12.74 -0.11 15.05
N ASN A 277 13.02 -0.75 16.19
CA ASN A 277 14.32 -1.36 16.47
C ASN A 277 14.53 -2.66 15.70
N LYS A 278 13.46 -3.26 15.16
CA LYS A 278 13.51 -4.49 14.36
C LYS A 278 13.52 -4.22 12.86
N ILE A 279 13.56 -2.94 12.45
CA ILE A 279 13.67 -2.58 11.04
C ILE A 279 15.07 -2.96 10.54
N TRP A 280 15.10 -3.88 9.58
CA TRP A 280 16.31 -4.24 8.88
C TRP A 280 16.58 -3.27 7.74
N ILE A 281 17.82 -2.75 7.67
CA ILE A 281 18.28 -1.91 6.56
C ILE A 281 19.51 -2.57 5.94
N PRO A 282 19.51 -2.82 4.62
CA PRO A 282 20.70 -3.28 3.92
C PRO A 282 21.87 -2.32 4.16
N SER A 283 23.07 -2.87 4.38
CA SER A 283 24.27 -2.05 4.63
C SER A 283 24.58 -1.09 3.49
N THR A 284 24.22 -1.43 2.25
CA THR A 284 24.34 -0.57 1.07
C THR A 284 23.40 0.63 1.15
N ALA A 285 22.14 0.43 1.55
CA ALA A 285 21.16 1.51 1.75
C ALA A 285 21.58 2.43 2.90
N ALA A 286 22.08 1.85 4.00
CA ALA A 286 22.61 2.61 5.13
C ALA A 286 23.81 3.51 4.72
N LYS A 287 24.73 2.98 3.91
CA LYS A 287 25.87 3.73 3.36
C LYS A 287 25.42 4.85 2.42
N ALA A 288 24.49 4.57 1.52
CA ALA A 288 23.98 5.57 0.57
C ALA A 288 23.28 6.73 1.29
N ALA A 289 22.46 6.43 2.32
CA ALA A 289 21.82 7.47 3.14
C ALA A 289 22.84 8.31 3.93
N ALA A 290 23.89 7.68 4.47
CA ALA A 290 24.98 8.39 5.16
C ALA A 290 25.80 9.29 4.23
N ALA A 291 25.95 8.90 2.96
CA ALA A 291 26.67 9.67 1.95
C ALA A 291 25.89 10.89 1.40
N ARG A 292 24.61 11.08 1.80
CA ARG A 292 23.68 12.04 1.16
C ARG A 292 23.53 11.86 -0.36
N GLU A 293 23.97 10.72 -0.90
CA GLU A 293 23.84 10.39 -2.33
C GLU A 293 22.44 9.90 -2.69
N VAL A 294 21.59 9.64 -1.69
CA VAL A 294 20.17 9.42 -1.91
C VAL A 294 19.46 10.76 -1.74
N LEU A 295 19.12 11.39 -2.86
CA LEU A 295 17.95 12.25 -2.93
C LEU A 295 16.71 11.37 -2.73
N LEU A 296 16.36 11.12 -1.46
CA LEU A 296 15.03 10.70 -1.04
C LEU A 296 14.10 11.91 -0.97
#